data_AF-A0A9D8H9N4-F1
#
_entry.id   AF-A0A9D8H9N4-F1
#
_cell.length_a   1.000
_cell.length_b   1.000
_cell.length_c   1.000
_cell.angle_alpha   90.00
_cell.angle_beta   90.00
_cell.angle_gamma   90.00
#
_symmetry.space_group_name_H-M   'P 1'
#
loop_
_entity.id
_entity.type
_entity.pdbx_description
1 polymer ?
#
loop_
_entity_poly.entity_id
_entity_poly.type
_entity_poly.pdbx_seq_one_letter_code
_entity_poly.pdbx_strand_id
1 'polypeptide(L)'
;MIIGVALLLVLVVVVVVVSARSVGRTNGLGTTAAPDTDPPARRLVPPTTPARSPVAHLEADLARWRDAGVLDETAVAAVLAFEQDRLRALPPPPPTPPPARPLVLPRALEPGRRIPATAEALGYFGGLLAIIGIVLLVTRYWPDLGLGGRLAISAGGAGVLHLAGVAAPEADDPAFARMRWFLWLVASAAAAIAGGVIVHDGIGSDAGSSIVLGGAVAVVAHGVLTRWWQERPVQQLTFFAGLATAAGALVDGPASRVGVGATIWVVGAVFLAVGLSRRVPLAPVTEVVGAIAVVVGAVVLSDDLRAFGPPFTILTAASLIGLSVVPFVELGVGDRIATLPPAVVALQFGVPTTLVYYAEQGGIATSAVTWSIGVALIVVAASGRVRGAPLVEAAGAVATVGGAALTGAQVTGLGPIAGLVTAVALVAAGTRPGRVLLSLFGSIGLLINVPWAIGHFFPGEGRAPLLIAVSGVLIVAVAALLARSSDRFRTELRRSRPANA
;
A
#
# COMPACT_ATOMS: atom_id res chain seq x y z
N MET A 1 -17.78 -7.06 -32.27
CA MET A 1 -18.15 -5.96 -31.34
C MET A 1 -19.32 -6.32 -30.44
N ILE A 2 -20.51 -6.64 -30.98
CA ILE A 2 -21.73 -6.93 -30.17
C ILE A 2 -21.58 -8.15 -29.24
N ILE A 3 -20.93 -9.23 -29.71
CA ILE A 3 -20.74 -10.46 -28.92
C ILE A 3 -19.78 -10.25 -27.73
N GLY A 4 -18.71 -9.45 -27.91
CA GLY A 4 -17.76 -9.15 -26.85
C GLY A 4 -18.34 -8.25 -25.76
N VAL A 5 -19.13 -7.24 -26.16
CA VAL A 5 -19.86 -6.37 -25.22
C VAL A 5 -20.96 -7.14 -24.48
N ALA A 6 -21.65 -8.06 -25.17
CA ALA A 6 -22.64 -8.94 -24.54
C ALA A 6 -22.02 -9.90 -23.54
N LEU A 7 -20.86 -10.50 -23.83
CA LEU A 7 -20.13 -11.37 -22.89
C LEU A 7 -19.61 -10.61 -21.66
N LEU A 8 -19.11 -9.39 -21.84
CA LEU A 8 -18.69 -8.53 -20.74
C LEU A 8 -19.88 -8.12 -19.86
N LEU A 9 -21.01 -7.73 -20.46
CA LEU A 9 -22.25 -7.43 -19.72
C LEU A 9 -22.79 -8.65 -18.99
N VAL A 10 -22.77 -9.84 -19.60
CA VAL A 10 -23.17 -11.09 -18.96
C VAL A 10 -22.25 -11.41 -17.79
N LEU A 11 -20.93 -11.24 -17.93
CA LEU A 11 -19.97 -11.45 -16.84
C LEU A 11 -20.23 -10.49 -15.67
N VAL A 12 -20.42 -9.20 -15.97
CA VAL A 12 -20.74 -8.17 -14.96
C VAL A 12 -22.06 -8.48 -14.26
N VAL A 13 -23.11 -8.85 -15.01
CA VAL A 13 -24.43 -9.21 -14.47
C VAL A 13 -24.34 -10.49 -13.63
N VAL A 14 -23.60 -11.51 -14.05
CA VAL A 14 -23.39 -12.75 -13.28
C VAL A 14 -22.69 -12.44 -11.95
N VAL A 15 -21.63 -11.61 -11.96
CA VAL A 15 -20.92 -11.21 -10.74
C VAL A 15 -21.84 -10.42 -9.80
N VAL A 16 -22.65 -9.50 -10.33
CA VAL A 16 -23.62 -8.71 -9.55
C VAL A 16 -24.75 -9.58 -8.98
N VAL A 17 -25.30 -10.51 -9.76
CA VAL A 17 -26.41 -11.39 -9.34
C VAL A 17 -25.94 -12.43 -8.32
N VAL A 18 -24.74 -13.00 -8.48
CA VAL A 18 -24.14 -13.91 -7.49
C VAL A 18 -23.86 -13.17 -6.17
N SER A 19 -23.42 -11.92 -6.25
CA SER A 19 -23.22 -11.05 -5.07
C SER A 19 -24.53 -10.60 -4.42
N ALA A 20 -25.63 -10.50 -5.17
CA ALA A 20 -26.95 -10.18 -4.62
C ALA A 20 -27.63 -11.39 -3.94
N ARG A 21 -27.38 -12.61 -4.44
CA ARG A 21 -27.98 -13.84 -3.88
C ARG A 21 -27.32 -14.29 -2.57
N SER A 22 -26.08 -13.89 -2.28
CA SER A 22 -25.42 -14.18 -0.99
C SER A 22 -25.99 -13.34 0.16
N VAL A 23 -26.58 -12.17 -0.13
CA VAL A 23 -27.20 -11.25 0.84
C VAL A 23 -28.49 -11.82 1.45
N GLY A 24 -29.18 -12.72 0.75
CA GLY A 24 -30.45 -13.29 1.21
C GLY A 24 -30.32 -14.38 2.28
N ARG A 25 -29.11 -14.87 2.57
CA ARG A 25 -28.91 -16.04 3.46
C ARG A 25 -28.42 -15.72 4.87
N THR A 26 -28.03 -14.49 5.18
CA THR A 26 -27.40 -14.15 6.47
C THR A 26 -28.23 -13.24 7.39
N ASN A 27 -29.47 -12.89 7.03
CA ASN A 27 -30.32 -12.01 7.86
C ASN A 27 -31.28 -12.77 8.81
N GLY A 28 -31.04 -14.05 9.08
CA GLY A 28 -31.79 -14.80 10.09
C GLY A 28 -30.89 -15.21 11.25
N LEU A 29 -31.17 -14.69 12.44
CA LEU A 29 -30.61 -15.02 13.76
C LEU A 29 -29.41 -14.17 14.21
N GLY A 30 -29.64 -13.29 15.20
CA GLY A 30 -28.57 -12.65 15.95
C GLY A 30 -28.97 -11.38 16.72
N THR A 31 -29.78 -11.56 17.76
CA THR A 31 -29.99 -10.70 18.94
C THR A 31 -29.07 -9.48 19.14
N THR A 32 -29.72 -8.33 19.32
CA THR A 32 -29.20 -7.07 19.86
C THR A 32 -28.49 -7.25 21.20
N ALA A 33 -27.18 -6.97 21.25
CA ALA A 33 -26.42 -6.73 22.47
C ALA A 33 -25.84 -5.30 22.44
N ALA A 34 -25.99 -4.59 23.55
CA ALA A 34 -25.63 -3.19 23.75
C ALA A 34 -24.11 -2.94 23.67
N PRO A 35 -23.66 -1.71 23.33
CA PRO A 35 -22.25 -1.40 23.23
C PRO A 35 -21.65 -1.14 24.62
N ASP A 36 -20.76 -2.05 25.03
CA ASP A 36 -19.90 -1.92 26.22
C ASP A 36 -18.74 -0.96 25.90
N THR A 37 -18.74 0.21 26.51
CA THR A 37 -17.64 1.18 26.44
C THR A 37 -16.78 1.07 27.68
N ASP A 38 -15.68 0.32 27.62
CA ASP A 38 -14.63 0.40 28.63
C ASP A 38 -13.23 0.35 27.96
N PRO A 39 -12.36 1.36 28.18
CA PRO A 39 -11.02 1.38 27.60
C PRO A 39 -10.05 0.48 28.40
N PRO A 40 -9.02 -0.11 27.77
CA PRO A 40 -8.12 -1.04 28.45
C PRO A 40 -7.17 -0.31 29.40
N ALA A 41 -7.44 -0.41 30.71
CA ALA A 41 -6.50 -0.01 31.75
C ALA A 41 -5.26 -0.93 31.73
N ARG A 42 -4.11 -0.36 31.36
CA ARG A 42 -2.79 -0.95 31.62
C ARG A 42 -2.61 -1.08 33.14
N ARG A 43 -2.68 -2.32 33.66
CA ARG A 43 -2.24 -2.64 35.02
C ARG A 43 -0.72 -2.49 35.10
N LEU A 44 -0.26 -1.38 35.66
CA LEU A 44 1.07 -1.29 36.28
C LEU A 44 0.98 -2.04 37.61
N VAL A 45 1.76 -3.12 37.74
CA VAL A 45 1.97 -3.81 39.02
C VAL A 45 2.95 -2.96 39.84
N PRO A 46 2.56 -2.36 40.98
CA PRO A 46 3.50 -1.70 41.87
C PRO A 46 4.24 -2.74 42.72
N PRO A 47 5.44 -2.41 43.22
CA PRO A 47 6.18 -3.28 44.13
C PRO A 47 5.43 -3.45 45.46
N THR A 48 5.56 -4.65 46.02
CA THR A 48 4.91 -5.13 47.25
C THR A 48 5.35 -4.35 48.48
N THR A 49 4.56 -3.35 48.86
CA THR A 49 4.54 -2.79 50.22
C THR A 49 3.48 -3.55 51.02
N PRO A 50 3.71 -3.91 52.31
CA PRO A 50 2.70 -4.60 53.11
C PRO A 50 1.39 -3.82 53.09
N ALA A 51 0.32 -4.50 52.68
CA ALA A 51 -1.00 -3.92 52.44
C ALA A 51 -1.56 -3.33 53.74
N ARG A 52 -1.47 -2.01 53.90
CA ARG A 52 -2.28 -1.28 54.87
C ARG A 52 -3.74 -1.36 54.41
N SER A 53 -4.67 -1.43 55.37
CA SER A 53 -6.11 -1.40 55.09
C SER A 53 -6.44 -0.19 54.20
N PRO A 54 -7.25 -0.35 53.13
CA PRO A 54 -7.66 0.76 52.25
C PRO A 54 -8.21 1.98 53.01
N VAL A 55 -8.88 1.74 54.13
CA VAL A 55 -9.43 2.77 55.02
C VAL A 55 -8.33 3.61 55.66
N ALA A 56 -7.21 2.99 56.06
CA ALA A 56 -6.10 3.70 56.69
C ALA A 56 -5.36 4.63 55.71
N HIS A 57 -5.39 4.32 54.40
CA HIS A 57 -4.88 5.23 53.38
C HIS A 57 -5.81 6.43 53.15
N LEU A 58 -7.12 6.16 53.09
CA LEU A 58 -8.13 7.20 52.95
C LEU A 58 -8.13 8.18 54.14
N GLU A 59 -8.02 7.67 55.37
CA GLU A 59 -7.94 8.49 56.59
C GLU A 59 -6.73 9.45 56.56
N ALA A 60 -5.57 8.97 56.08
CA ALA A 60 -4.37 9.79 55.97
C ALA A 60 -4.48 10.90 54.91
N ASP A 61 -5.16 10.62 53.80
CA ASP A 61 -5.37 11.61 52.74
C ASP A 61 -6.46 12.64 53.11
N LEU A 62 -7.52 12.22 53.79
CA LEU A 62 -8.55 13.12 54.32
C LEU A 62 -8.03 14.04 55.43
N ALA A 63 -7.17 13.51 56.33
CA ALA A 63 -6.50 14.32 57.34
C ALA A 63 -5.66 15.44 56.71
N ARG A 64 -4.93 15.13 55.63
CA ARG A 64 -4.14 16.12 54.88
C ARG A 64 -5.01 17.23 54.28
N TRP A 65 -6.19 16.90 53.75
CA TRP A 65 -7.10 17.87 53.14
C TRP A 65 -7.84 18.72 54.16
N ARG A 66 -8.16 18.15 55.33
CA ARG A 66 -8.64 18.90 56.48
C ARG A 66 -7.59 19.90 56.97
N ASP A 67 -6.35 19.44 57.16
CA ASP A 67 -5.26 20.28 57.64
C ASP A 67 -4.93 21.42 56.65
N ALA A 68 -5.23 21.22 55.37
CA ALA A 68 -5.14 22.25 54.32
C ALA A 68 -6.37 23.19 54.26
N GLY A 69 -7.38 23.00 55.11
CA GLY A 69 -8.62 23.80 55.14
C GLY A 69 -9.54 23.57 53.94
N VAL A 70 -9.30 22.51 53.16
CA VAL A 70 -10.08 22.18 51.95
C VAL A 70 -11.40 21.47 52.32
N LEU A 71 -11.39 20.71 53.42
CA LEU A 71 -12.55 20.00 53.94
C LEU A 71 -12.76 20.33 55.42
N ASP A 72 -14.02 20.43 55.83
CA ASP A 72 -14.37 20.53 57.24
C ASP A 72 -14.47 19.14 57.91
N GLU A 73 -14.53 19.12 59.25
CA GLU A 73 -14.59 17.88 60.03
C GLU A 73 -15.87 17.06 59.74
N THR A 74 -16.97 17.72 59.37
CA THR A 74 -18.24 17.06 59.06
C THR A 74 -18.20 16.36 57.70
N ALA A 75 -17.52 16.95 56.71
CA ALA A 75 -17.30 16.37 55.39
C ALA A 75 -16.36 15.17 55.46
N VAL A 76 -15.29 15.25 56.29
CA VAL A 76 -14.39 14.11 56.53
C VAL A 76 -15.15 12.95 57.17
N ALA A 77 -15.97 13.22 58.19
CA ALA A 77 -16.80 12.20 58.84
C ALA A 77 -17.81 11.55 57.88
N ALA A 78 -18.43 12.35 56.99
CA ALA A 78 -19.38 11.85 56.00
C ALA A 78 -18.73 10.93 54.96
N VAL A 79 -17.53 11.27 54.47
CA VAL A 79 -16.81 10.45 53.50
C VAL A 79 -16.33 9.13 54.12
N LEU A 80 -15.83 9.19 55.36
CA LEU A 80 -15.41 7.98 56.08
C LEU A 80 -16.59 7.03 56.34
N ALA A 81 -17.74 7.56 56.77
CA ALA A 81 -18.95 6.76 56.96
C ALA A 81 -19.41 6.10 55.65
N PHE A 82 -19.42 6.86 54.54
CA PHE A 82 -19.79 6.34 53.22
C PHE A 82 -18.88 5.20 52.75
N GLU A 83 -17.56 5.35 52.87
CA GLU A 83 -16.61 4.32 52.42
C GLU A 83 -16.63 3.08 53.35
N GLN A 84 -16.86 3.26 54.65
CA GLN A 84 -17.07 2.14 55.57
C GLN A 84 -18.33 1.33 55.23
N ASP A 85 -19.44 2.00 54.91
CA ASP A 85 -20.68 1.33 54.52
C ASP A 85 -20.54 0.63 53.16
N ARG A 86 -19.84 1.24 52.21
CA ARG A 86 -19.51 0.62 50.92
C ARG A 86 -18.65 -0.64 51.08
N LEU A 87 -17.65 -0.60 51.96
CA LEU A 87 -16.79 -1.75 52.24
C LEU A 87 -17.53 -2.88 52.97
N ARG A 88 -18.50 -2.54 53.83
CA ARG A 88 -19.40 -3.52 54.48
C ARG A 88 -20.38 -4.14 53.49
N ALA A 89 -20.78 -3.41 52.45
CA ALA A 89 -21.68 -3.90 51.41
C ALA A 89 -20.99 -4.78 50.34
N LEU A 90 -19.65 -4.82 50.31
CA LEU A 90 -18.92 -5.70 49.40
C LEU A 90 -19.07 -7.17 49.86
N PRO A 91 -19.27 -8.12 48.93
CA PRO A 91 -19.26 -9.54 49.28
C PRO A 91 -17.92 -9.92 49.91
N PRO A 92 -17.91 -10.80 50.93
CA PRO A 92 -16.66 -11.28 51.51
C PRO A 92 -15.80 -11.91 50.41
N PRO A 93 -14.47 -11.70 50.43
CA PRO A 93 -13.58 -12.32 49.47
C PRO A 93 -13.75 -13.84 49.55
N PRO A 94 -13.74 -14.56 48.41
CA PRO A 94 -13.83 -16.00 48.43
C PRO A 94 -12.70 -16.59 49.30
N PRO A 95 -12.95 -17.68 50.05
CA PRO A 95 -11.95 -18.31 50.88
C PRO A 95 -10.70 -18.61 50.05
N THR A 96 -9.54 -18.25 50.60
CA THR A 96 -8.24 -18.44 49.95
C THR A 96 -8.08 -19.89 49.49
N PRO A 97 -7.88 -20.14 48.19
CA PRO A 97 -7.60 -21.49 47.73
C PRO A 97 -6.30 -22.01 48.36
N PRO A 98 -6.19 -23.32 48.62
CA PRO A 98 -4.97 -23.93 49.16
C PRO A 98 -3.75 -23.58 48.29
N PRO A 99 -2.53 -23.58 48.85
CA PRO A 99 -1.32 -23.18 48.13
C PRO A 99 -1.24 -23.96 46.81
N ALA A 100 -1.41 -23.24 45.71
CA ALA A 100 -1.49 -23.83 44.39
C ALA A 100 -0.19 -24.60 44.11
N ARG A 101 -0.33 -25.88 43.71
CA ARG A 101 0.70 -26.55 42.92
C ARG A 101 1.17 -25.57 41.83
N PRO A 102 2.49 -25.47 41.56
CA PRO A 102 2.99 -24.55 40.55
C PRO A 102 2.17 -24.73 39.28
N LEU A 103 1.44 -23.67 38.91
CA LEU A 103 0.71 -23.57 37.67
C LEU A 103 1.73 -23.80 36.56
N VAL A 104 1.68 -24.98 35.94
CA VAL A 104 2.22 -25.18 34.60
C VAL A 104 1.36 -24.28 33.71
N LEU A 105 1.76 -23.03 33.56
CA LEU A 105 1.22 -22.16 32.53
C LEU A 105 1.31 -22.95 31.21
N PRO A 106 0.23 -23.02 30.41
CA PRO A 106 0.35 -23.48 29.04
C PRO A 106 1.51 -22.71 28.40
N ARG A 107 2.42 -23.41 27.70
CA ARG A 107 3.57 -22.85 26.95
C ARG A 107 3.23 -21.72 25.95
N ALA A 108 1.99 -21.25 25.90
CA ALA A 108 1.47 -20.24 24.99
C ALA A 108 1.90 -18.79 25.29
N LEU A 109 2.78 -18.56 26.29
CA LEU A 109 3.36 -17.24 26.57
C LEU A 109 4.89 -17.25 26.52
N GLU A 110 5.52 -18.21 25.83
CA GLU A 110 6.89 -17.97 25.41
C GLU A 110 6.90 -16.85 24.36
N PRO A 111 7.70 -15.79 24.53
CA PRO A 111 7.91 -14.79 23.49
C PRO A 111 8.49 -15.53 22.27
N GLY A 112 7.63 -15.85 21.30
CA GLY A 112 8.02 -16.54 20.08
C GLY A 112 9.25 -15.87 19.51
N ARG A 113 10.26 -16.67 19.18
CA ARG A 113 11.56 -16.27 18.65
C ARG A 113 11.36 -15.49 17.34
N ARG A 114 11.12 -14.18 17.45
CA ARG A 114 10.94 -13.28 16.30
C ARG A 114 12.25 -13.22 15.53
N ILE A 115 12.21 -13.58 14.25
CA ILE A 115 13.35 -13.43 13.35
C ILE A 115 13.75 -11.94 13.37
N PRO A 116 15.04 -11.60 13.60
CA PRO A 116 15.49 -10.21 13.58
C PRO A 116 15.12 -9.57 12.24
N ALA A 117 14.51 -8.37 12.27
CA ALA A 117 14.09 -7.64 11.06
C ALA A 117 15.23 -7.41 10.05
N THR A 118 16.48 -7.41 10.52
CA THR A 118 17.69 -7.34 9.69
C THR A 118 17.93 -8.62 8.89
N ALA A 119 17.67 -9.80 9.47
CA ALA A 119 17.74 -11.07 8.76
C ALA A 119 16.62 -11.20 7.72
N GLU A 120 15.43 -10.67 8.03
CA GLU A 120 14.32 -10.61 7.08
C GLU A 120 14.65 -9.66 5.90
N ALA A 121 15.17 -8.45 6.18
CA ALA A 121 15.59 -7.51 5.15
C ALA A 121 16.70 -8.08 4.25
N LEU A 122 17.69 -8.77 4.85
CA LEU A 122 18.76 -9.43 4.11
C LEU A 122 18.23 -10.57 3.24
N GLY A 123 17.22 -11.30 3.72
CA GLY A 123 16.51 -12.32 2.96
C GLY A 123 15.81 -11.77 1.72
N TYR A 124 15.03 -10.68 1.86
CA TYR A 124 14.41 -10.00 0.71
C TYR A 124 15.43 -9.43 -0.26
N PHE A 125 16.53 -8.92 0.28
CA PHE A 125 17.61 -8.38 -0.53
C PHE A 125 18.31 -9.46 -1.37
N GLY A 126 18.67 -10.60 -0.76
CA GLY A 126 19.21 -11.76 -1.47
C GLY A 126 18.22 -12.31 -2.50
N GLY A 127 16.93 -12.35 -2.16
CA GLY A 127 15.86 -12.75 -3.08
C GLY A 127 15.75 -11.84 -4.29
N LEU A 128 15.84 -10.51 -4.10
CA LEU A 128 15.83 -9.55 -5.20
C LEU A 128 17.03 -9.74 -6.14
N LEU A 129 18.23 -9.89 -5.59
CA LEU A 129 19.44 -10.15 -6.41
C LEU A 129 19.33 -11.46 -7.19
N ALA A 130 18.82 -12.53 -6.55
CA ALA A 130 18.57 -13.79 -7.23
C ALA A 130 17.57 -13.64 -8.38
N ILE A 131 16.47 -12.90 -8.17
CA ILE A 131 15.48 -12.61 -9.23
C ILE A 131 16.14 -11.85 -10.38
N ILE A 132 16.93 -10.81 -10.11
CA ILE A 132 17.63 -10.05 -11.16
C ILE A 132 18.56 -10.97 -11.95
N GLY A 133 19.35 -11.80 -11.27
CA GLY A 133 20.23 -12.77 -11.92
C GLY A 133 19.47 -13.76 -12.80
N ILE A 134 18.34 -14.30 -12.32
CA ILE A 134 17.47 -15.19 -13.08
C ILE A 134 16.89 -14.45 -14.29
N VAL A 135 16.36 -13.23 -14.13
CA VAL A 135 15.82 -12.46 -15.24
C VAL A 135 16.87 -12.21 -16.31
N LEU A 136 18.09 -11.81 -15.94
CA LEU A 136 19.19 -11.58 -16.89
C LEU A 136 19.60 -12.86 -17.62
N LEU A 137 19.63 -13.99 -16.91
CA LEU A 137 19.93 -15.28 -17.51
C LEU A 137 18.84 -15.68 -18.50
N VAL A 138 17.57 -15.57 -18.08
CA VAL A 138 16.40 -15.91 -18.90
C VAL A 138 16.36 -15.02 -20.13
N THR A 139 16.43 -13.70 -20.01
CA THR A 139 16.37 -12.78 -21.17
C THR A 139 17.49 -13.02 -22.17
N ARG A 140 18.68 -13.40 -21.70
CA ARG A 140 19.81 -13.74 -22.57
C ARG A 140 19.58 -15.01 -23.39
N TYR A 141 19.07 -16.07 -22.77
CA TYR A 141 18.90 -17.38 -23.42
C TYR A 141 17.50 -17.62 -23.98
N TRP A 142 16.52 -16.77 -23.67
CA TRP A 142 15.12 -16.91 -24.12
C TRP A 142 14.96 -17.07 -25.64
N PRO A 143 15.69 -16.32 -26.49
CA PRO A 143 15.59 -16.49 -27.94
C PRO A 143 16.03 -17.89 -28.41
N ASP A 144 16.98 -18.49 -27.70
CA ASP A 144 17.56 -19.81 -28.05
C ASP A 144 16.69 -20.99 -27.56
N LEU A 145 15.72 -20.73 -26.69
CA LEU A 145 14.82 -21.76 -26.16
C LEU A 145 13.63 -21.99 -27.09
N GLY A 146 13.38 -23.25 -27.44
CA GLY A 146 12.12 -23.66 -28.05
C GLY A 146 10.94 -23.57 -27.07
N LEU A 147 9.71 -23.74 -27.59
CA LEU A 147 8.45 -23.71 -26.82
C LEU A 147 8.54 -24.53 -25.52
N GLY A 148 9.02 -25.77 -25.61
CA GLY A 148 9.16 -26.65 -24.45
C GLY A 148 10.07 -26.09 -23.36
N GLY A 149 11.19 -25.45 -23.74
CA GLY A 149 12.10 -24.79 -22.79
C GLY A 149 11.48 -23.57 -22.13
N ARG A 150 10.79 -22.72 -22.91
CA ARG A 150 10.09 -21.54 -22.40
C ARG A 150 8.96 -21.92 -21.45
N LEU A 151 8.18 -22.96 -21.76
CA LEU A 151 7.14 -23.49 -20.87
C LEU A 151 7.72 -24.17 -19.63
N ALA A 152 8.79 -24.96 -19.76
CA ALA A 152 9.44 -25.59 -18.62
C ALA A 152 9.94 -24.56 -17.61
N ILE A 153 10.54 -23.47 -18.08
CA ILE A 153 11.01 -22.38 -17.19
C ILE A 153 9.83 -21.63 -16.58
N SER A 154 8.86 -21.19 -17.38
CA SER A 154 7.76 -20.34 -16.91
C SER A 154 6.71 -21.11 -16.10
N ALA A 155 6.09 -22.14 -16.68
CA ALA A 155 5.08 -22.95 -16.00
C ALA A 155 5.69 -23.82 -14.89
N GLY A 156 6.89 -24.38 -15.13
CA GLY A 156 7.62 -25.12 -14.09
C GLY A 156 8.04 -24.22 -12.93
N GLY A 157 8.56 -23.02 -13.21
CA GLY A 157 8.85 -22.00 -12.20
C GLY A 157 7.62 -21.60 -11.40
N ALA A 158 6.49 -21.34 -12.08
CA ALA A 158 5.21 -21.05 -11.42
C ALA A 158 4.77 -22.19 -10.49
N GLY A 159 4.85 -23.45 -10.95
CA GLY A 159 4.51 -24.63 -10.16
C GLY A 159 5.40 -24.81 -8.93
N VAL A 160 6.73 -24.70 -9.09
CA VAL A 160 7.69 -24.82 -7.99
C VAL A 160 7.44 -23.73 -6.95
N LEU A 161 7.27 -22.48 -7.37
CA LEU A 161 7.00 -21.36 -6.46
C LEU A 161 5.63 -21.50 -5.76
N HIS A 162 4.62 -21.98 -6.48
CA HIS A 162 3.31 -22.26 -5.90
C HIS A 162 3.40 -23.32 -4.79
N LEU A 163 4.05 -24.44 -5.08
CA LEU A 163 4.27 -25.54 -4.13
C LEU A 163 5.13 -25.10 -2.94
N ALA A 164 6.17 -24.30 -3.18
CA ALA A 164 6.99 -23.71 -2.11
C ALA A 164 6.13 -22.82 -1.19
N GLY A 165 5.21 -22.03 -1.75
CA GLY A 165 4.26 -21.25 -0.97
C GLY A 165 3.26 -22.12 -0.19
N VAL A 166 2.80 -23.25 -0.74
CA VAL A 166 1.96 -24.21 -0.01
C VAL A 166 2.72 -24.85 1.16
N ALA A 167 4.00 -25.13 0.98
CA ALA A 167 4.87 -25.71 2.02
C ALA A 167 5.25 -24.71 3.13
N ALA A 168 5.13 -23.40 2.89
CA ALA A 168 5.46 -22.36 3.87
C ALA A 168 4.39 -22.32 5.01
N PRO A 169 4.77 -22.57 6.28
CA PRO A 169 3.83 -22.59 7.39
C PRO A 169 3.28 -21.19 7.70
N GLU A 170 1.96 -21.03 7.82
CA GLU A 170 1.31 -19.73 8.11
C GLU A 170 1.05 -19.51 9.61
N ALA A 171 0.98 -20.58 10.40
CA ALA A 171 0.34 -20.56 11.73
C ALA A 171 1.15 -19.84 12.83
N ASP A 172 2.47 -19.72 12.70
CA ASP A 172 3.33 -19.38 13.84
C ASP A 172 4.13 -18.07 13.73
N ASP A 173 4.38 -17.54 12.52
CA ASP A 173 5.14 -16.28 12.33
C ASP A 173 4.63 -15.44 11.14
N PRO A 174 4.31 -14.15 11.33
CA PRO A 174 3.91 -13.25 10.25
C PRO A 174 4.98 -13.09 9.13
N ALA A 175 6.26 -13.40 9.39
CA ALA A 175 7.29 -13.42 8.35
C ALA A 175 7.06 -14.53 7.32
N PHE A 176 6.62 -15.72 7.73
CA PHE A 176 6.33 -16.81 6.80
C PHE A 176 5.07 -16.53 5.97
N ALA A 177 4.08 -15.84 6.56
CA ALA A 177 2.92 -15.36 5.80
C ALA A 177 3.34 -14.39 4.67
N ARG A 178 4.25 -13.44 4.96
CA ARG A 178 4.80 -12.52 3.95
C ARG A 178 5.61 -13.24 2.88
N MET A 179 6.49 -14.16 3.28
CA MET A 179 7.27 -14.99 2.36
C MET A 179 6.35 -15.77 1.41
N ARG A 180 5.28 -16.37 1.94
CA ARG A 180 4.30 -17.09 1.13
C ARG A 180 3.58 -16.19 0.14
N TRP A 181 3.15 -14.99 0.56
CA TRP A 181 2.53 -14.03 -0.34
C TRP A 181 3.47 -13.61 -1.47
N PHE A 182 4.76 -13.43 -1.15
CA PHE A 182 5.78 -13.13 -2.13
C PHE A 182 6.00 -14.29 -3.11
N LEU A 183 6.15 -15.52 -2.63
CA LEU A 183 6.30 -16.69 -3.48
C LEU A 183 5.14 -16.85 -4.46
N TRP A 184 3.90 -16.67 -3.99
CA TRP A 184 2.73 -16.72 -4.87
C TRP A 184 2.59 -15.51 -5.80
N LEU A 185 3.09 -14.34 -5.43
CA LEU A 185 3.16 -13.19 -6.34
C LEU A 185 4.11 -13.51 -7.51
N VAL A 186 5.29 -14.06 -7.22
CA VAL A 186 6.25 -14.47 -8.25
C VAL A 186 5.69 -15.64 -9.07
N ALA A 187 4.96 -16.58 -8.43
CA ALA A 187 4.26 -17.65 -9.15
C ALA A 187 3.19 -17.11 -10.12
N SER A 188 2.41 -16.09 -9.73
CA SER A 188 1.46 -15.41 -10.61
C SER A 188 2.16 -14.75 -11.80
N ALA A 189 3.30 -14.10 -11.58
CA ALA A 189 4.08 -13.50 -12.67
C ALA A 189 4.64 -14.56 -13.64
N ALA A 190 5.16 -15.68 -13.12
CA ALA A 190 5.61 -16.81 -13.93
C ALA A 190 4.45 -17.48 -14.69
N ALA A 191 3.28 -17.59 -14.08
CA ALA A 191 2.06 -18.06 -14.74
C ALA A 191 1.62 -17.11 -15.86
N ALA A 192 1.74 -15.80 -15.68
CA ALA A 192 1.47 -14.81 -16.72
C ALA A 192 2.38 -15.02 -17.95
N ILE A 193 3.69 -15.22 -17.71
CA ILE A 193 4.66 -15.52 -18.78
C ILE A 193 4.28 -16.82 -19.48
N ALA A 194 3.93 -17.88 -18.74
CA ALA A 194 3.51 -19.15 -19.30
C ALA A 194 2.25 -18.98 -20.18
N GLY A 195 1.25 -18.24 -19.72
CA GLY A 195 0.05 -17.92 -20.50
C GLY A 195 0.36 -17.18 -21.79
N GLY A 196 1.28 -16.20 -21.74
CA GLY A 196 1.76 -15.48 -22.92
C GLY A 196 2.51 -16.39 -23.91
N VAL A 197 3.37 -17.27 -23.42
CA VAL A 197 4.10 -18.27 -24.23
C VAL A 197 3.14 -19.24 -24.92
N ILE A 198 2.13 -19.73 -24.21
CA ILE A 198 1.10 -20.61 -24.79
C ILE A 198 0.41 -19.90 -25.96
N VAL A 199 0.06 -18.62 -25.81
CA VAL A 199 -0.62 -17.88 -26.89
C VAL A 199 0.31 -17.55 -28.06
N HIS A 200 1.52 -17.04 -27.79
CA HIS A 200 2.48 -16.66 -28.83
C HIS A 200 3.05 -17.88 -29.54
N ASP A 201 3.72 -18.78 -28.80
CA ASP A 201 4.47 -19.90 -29.38
C ASP A 201 3.61 -21.16 -29.58
N GLY A 202 2.61 -21.37 -28.73
CA GLY A 202 1.76 -22.57 -28.77
C GLY A 202 0.58 -22.46 -29.75
N ILE A 203 -0.14 -21.33 -29.69
CA ILE A 203 -1.30 -21.04 -30.55
C ILE A 203 -0.85 -20.33 -31.84
N GLY A 204 0.32 -19.70 -31.86
CA GLY A 204 0.85 -18.99 -33.03
C GLY A 204 0.25 -17.60 -33.22
N SER A 205 -0.16 -16.93 -32.14
CA SER A 205 -0.74 -15.59 -32.21
C SER A 205 0.30 -14.51 -31.91
N ASP A 206 0.63 -13.71 -32.92
CA ASP A 206 1.55 -12.56 -32.77
C ASP A 206 0.86 -11.29 -32.25
N ALA A 207 -0.47 -11.30 -32.13
CA ALA A 207 -1.22 -10.15 -31.64
C ALA A 207 -0.92 -9.90 -30.15
N GLY A 208 -0.30 -8.74 -29.85
CA GLY A 208 0.10 -8.36 -28.49
C GLY A 208 -1.02 -8.48 -27.45
N SER A 209 -2.25 -8.09 -27.79
CA SER A 209 -3.41 -8.23 -26.90
C SER A 209 -3.79 -9.67 -26.62
N SER A 210 -3.66 -10.58 -27.58
CA SER A 210 -3.92 -12.00 -27.35
C SER A 210 -2.89 -12.59 -26.38
N ILE A 211 -1.61 -12.20 -26.51
CA ILE A 211 -0.53 -12.62 -25.62
C ILE A 211 -0.77 -12.10 -24.20
N VAL A 212 -1.11 -10.80 -24.07
CA VAL A 212 -1.46 -10.16 -22.79
C VAL A 212 -2.67 -10.82 -22.16
N LEU A 213 -3.70 -11.15 -22.96
CA LEU A 213 -4.88 -11.86 -22.51
C LEU A 213 -4.54 -13.24 -21.95
N GLY A 214 -3.71 -14.02 -22.67
CA GLY A 214 -3.23 -15.32 -22.21
C GLY A 214 -2.55 -15.23 -20.84
N GLY A 215 -1.65 -14.25 -20.67
CA GLY A 215 -1.00 -14.02 -19.38
C GLY A 215 -1.96 -13.58 -18.28
N ALA A 216 -2.87 -12.66 -18.57
CA ALA A 216 -3.86 -12.16 -17.62
C ALA A 216 -4.83 -13.27 -17.15
N VAL A 217 -5.30 -14.12 -18.07
CA VAL A 217 -6.13 -15.29 -17.75
C VAL A 217 -5.37 -16.27 -16.85
N ALA A 218 -4.09 -16.51 -17.11
CA ALA A 218 -3.27 -17.38 -16.26
C ALA A 218 -3.11 -16.82 -14.84
N VAL A 219 -2.94 -15.49 -14.67
CA VAL A 219 -2.92 -14.83 -13.35
C VAL A 219 -4.25 -14.99 -12.62
N VAL A 220 -5.37 -14.76 -13.32
CA VAL A 220 -6.71 -14.95 -12.75
C VAL A 220 -6.91 -16.40 -12.31
N ALA A 221 -6.54 -17.37 -13.15
CA ALA A 221 -6.62 -18.80 -12.82
C ALA A 221 -5.76 -19.16 -11.60
N HIS A 222 -4.54 -18.62 -11.50
CA HIS A 222 -3.66 -18.82 -10.34
C HIS A 222 -4.24 -18.18 -9.07
N GLY A 223 -4.87 -17.01 -9.17
CA GLY A 223 -5.59 -16.36 -8.08
C GLY A 223 -6.79 -17.19 -7.57
N VAL A 224 -7.53 -17.83 -8.48
CA VAL A 224 -8.60 -18.77 -8.12
C VAL A 224 -8.03 -20.01 -7.41
N LEU A 225 -6.94 -20.57 -7.94
CA LEU A 225 -6.27 -21.77 -7.40
C LEU A 225 -5.76 -21.55 -5.97
N THR A 226 -5.26 -20.35 -5.66
CA THR A 226 -4.76 -19.98 -4.32
C THR A 226 -5.86 -19.75 -3.28
N ARG A 227 -7.07 -20.28 -3.52
CA ARG A 227 -8.28 -20.23 -2.68
C ARG A 227 -8.75 -18.80 -2.38
N TRP A 228 -9.47 -18.24 -3.36
CA TRP A 228 -10.16 -16.93 -3.41
C TRP A 228 -10.94 -16.47 -2.15
N TRP A 229 -11.07 -17.29 -1.10
CA TRP A 229 -11.81 -16.98 0.12
C TRP A 229 -10.97 -16.80 1.39
N GLN A 230 -9.63 -16.84 1.29
CA GLN A 230 -8.78 -16.50 2.43
C GLN A 230 -8.25 -15.07 2.33
N GLU A 231 -8.14 -14.37 3.47
CA GLU A 231 -7.66 -13.00 3.60
C GLU A 231 -6.19 -12.87 3.17
N ARG A 232 -5.95 -12.80 1.86
CA ARG A 232 -4.63 -12.78 1.24
C ARG A 232 -4.51 -11.54 0.35
N PRO A 233 -4.09 -10.38 0.90
CA PRO A 233 -4.19 -9.09 0.22
C PRO A 233 -3.41 -9.03 -1.09
N VAL A 234 -2.22 -9.64 -1.14
CA VAL A 234 -1.38 -9.66 -2.36
C VAL A 234 -2.04 -10.47 -3.48
N GLN A 235 -2.66 -11.61 -3.16
CA GLN A 235 -3.29 -12.47 -4.16
C GLN A 235 -4.58 -11.85 -4.70
N GLN A 236 -5.36 -11.22 -3.82
CA GLN A 236 -6.52 -10.44 -4.24
C GLN A 236 -6.12 -9.28 -5.16
N LEU A 237 -5.02 -8.59 -4.83
CA LEU A 237 -4.48 -7.53 -5.69
C LEU A 237 -4.11 -8.06 -7.08
N THR A 238 -3.35 -9.16 -7.14
CA THR A 238 -2.96 -9.75 -8.42
C THR A 238 -4.15 -10.27 -9.23
N PHE A 239 -5.16 -10.83 -8.56
CA PHE A 239 -6.37 -11.32 -9.19
C PHE A 239 -7.14 -10.19 -9.88
N PHE A 240 -7.42 -9.10 -9.16
CA PHE A 240 -8.14 -7.96 -9.72
C PHE A 240 -7.32 -7.23 -10.79
N ALA A 241 -6.01 -7.11 -10.62
CA ALA A 241 -5.13 -6.60 -11.67
C ALA A 241 -5.21 -7.45 -12.94
N GLY A 242 -5.10 -8.77 -12.80
CA GLY A 242 -5.27 -9.72 -13.92
C GLY A 242 -6.64 -9.60 -14.58
N LEU A 243 -7.72 -9.44 -13.81
CA LEU A 243 -9.07 -9.29 -14.35
C LEU A 243 -9.24 -7.98 -15.15
N ALA A 244 -8.71 -6.85 -14.65
CA ALA A 244 -8.71 -5.58 -15.37
C ALA A 244 -7.89 -5.67 -16.67
N THR A 245 -6.71 -6.29 -16.62
CA THR A 245 -5.85 -6.50 -17.80
C THR A 245 -6.53 -7.41 -18.82
N ALA A 246 -7.16 -8.51 -18.39
CA ALA A 246 -7.89 -9.43 -19.28
C ALA A 246 -9.07 -8.72 -19.96
N ALA A 247 -9.83 -7.92 -19.20
CA ALA A 247 -10.95 -7.16 -19.75
C ALA A 247 -10.48 -6.15 -20.81
N GLY A 248 -9.39 -5.42 -20.56
CA GLY A 248 -8.81 -4.52 -21.56
C GLY A 248 -8.33 -5.27 -22.82
N ALA A 249 -7.60 -6.36 -22.63
CA ALA A 249 -7.05 -7.15 -23.74
C ALA A 249 -8.13 -7.82 -24.62
N LEU A 250 -9.27 -8.22 -24.04
CA LEU A 250 -10.42 -8.77 -24.79
C LEU A 250 -11.03 -7.76 -25.77
N VAL A 251 -10.90 -6.47 -25.50
CA VAL A 251 -11.57 -5.41 -26.25
C VAL A 251 -10.64 -4.78 -27.30
N ASP A 252 -9.32 -4.98 -27.21
CA ASP A 252 -8.29 -4.43 -28.12
C ASP A 252 -8.44 -4.84 -29.60
N GLY A 253 -9.06 -5.99 -29.88
CA GLY A 253 -9.32 -6.42 -31.26
C GLY A 253 -10.48 -5.66 -31.93
N PRO A 254 -11.72 -5.80 -31.43
CA PRO A 254 -12.89 -5.19 -32.06
C PRO A 254 -13.10 -3.71 -31.74
N ALA A 255 -12.37 -3.14 -30.78
CA ALA A 255 -12.47 -1.73 -30.42
C ALA A 255 -11.17 -0.98 -30.71
N SER A 256 -11.26 0.34 -30.87
CA SER A 256 -10.08 1.19 -30.82
C SER A 256 -9.41 1.09 -29.45
N ARG A 257 -8.13 1.47 -29.36
CA ARG A 257 -7.42 1.58 -28.07
C ARG A 257 -8.16 2.44 -27.02
N VAL A 258 -8.99 3.39 -27.47
CA VAL A 258 -9.98 4.11 -26.64
C VAL A 258 -10.91 3.14 -25.89
N GLY A 259 -11.42 2.11 -26.57
CA GLY A 259 -12.23 1.06 -25.99
C GLY A 259 -11.50 0.23 -24.94
N VAL A 260 -10.20 -0.01 -25.12
CA VAL A 260 -9.34 -0.68 -24.11
C VAL A 260 -9.25 0.18 -22.85
N GLY A 261 -8.87 1.45 -22.99
CA GLY A 261 -8.75 2.37 -21.86
C GLY A 261 -10.08 2.58 -21.13
N ALA A 262 -11.19 2.75 -21.86
CA ALA A 262 -12.52 2.85 -21.29
C ALA A 262 -12.93 1.58 -20.55
N THR A 263 -12.63 0.40 -21.09
CA THR A 263 -12.95 -0.88 -20.43
C THR A 263 -12.19 -1.04 -19.12
N ILE A 264 -10.88 -0.76 -19.12
CA ILE A 264 -10.06 -0.80 -17.90
C ILE A 264 -10.58 0.21 -16.87
N TRP A 265 -10.95 1.42 -17.31
CA TRP A 265 -11.50 2.45 -16.45
C TRP A 265 -12.82 2.01 -15.81
N VAL A 266 -13.77 1.49 -16.59
CA VAL A 266 -15.08 1.03 -16.08
C VAL A 266 -14.91 -0.14 -15.12
N VAL A 267 -14.06 -1.12 -15.45
CA VAL A 267 -13.76 -2.25 -14.56
C VAL A 267 -13.13 -1.76 -13.25
N GLY A 268 -12.20 -0.81 -13.32
CA GLY A 268 -11.62 -0.17 -12.14
C GLY A 268 -12.65 0.56 -11.29
N ALA A 269 -13.57 1.29 -11.91
CA ALA A 269 -14.64 2.01 -11.22
C ALA A 269 -15.60 1.05 -10.51
N VAL A 270 -15.89 -0.12 -11.12
CA VAL A 270 -16.66 -1.19 -10.48
C VAL A 270 -15.93 -1.76 -9.28
N PHE A 271 -14.62 -2.05 -9.39
CA PHE A 271 -13.84 -2.52 -8.24
C PHE A 271 -13.79 -1.48 -7.12
N LEU A 272 -13.61 -0.21 -7.46
CA LEU A 272 -13.62 0.89 -6.50
C LEU A 272 -14.97 0.98 -5.77
N ALA A 273 -16.08 0.94 -6.51
CA ALA A 273 -17.42 0.94 -5.93
C ALA A 273 -17.69 -0.29 -5.05
N VAL A 274 -17.24 -1.48 -5.47
CA VAL A 274 -17.35 -2.71 -4.66
C VAL A 274 -16.52 -2.60 -3.38
N GLY A 275 -15.30 -2.08 -3.45
CA GLY A 275 -14.45 -1.80 -2.29
C GLY A 275 -15.10 -0.82 -1.32
N LEU A 276 -15.62 0.30 -1.83
CA LEU A 276 -16.34 1.32 -1.04
C LEU A 276 -17.62 0.76 -0.41
N SER A 277 -18.28 -0.22 -1.04
CA SER A 277 -19.49 -0.85 -0.49
C SER A 277 -19.22 -1.76 0.72
N ARG A 278 -17.95 -2.07 1.03
CA ARG A 278 -17.52 -2.96 2.12
C ARG A 278 -18.06 -4.39 2.05
N ARG A 279 -18.54 -4.83 0.89
CA ARG A 279 -19.15 -6.16 0.70
C ARG A 279 -18.14 -7.28 0.47
N VAL A 280 -16.85 -6.96 0.43
CA VAL A 280 -15.77 -7.92 0.18
C VAL A 280 -14.82 -8.00 1.39
N PRO A 281 -14.25 -9.18 1.71
CA PRO A 281 -13.45 -9.40 2.93
C PRO A 281 -12.27 -8.43 3.09
N LEU A 282 -11.67 -8.00 1.97
CA LEU A 282 -10.59 -7.01 1.94
C LEU A 282 -11.00 -5.81 1.08
N ALA A 283 -12.00 -5.09 1.58
CA ALA A 283 -12.50 -3.86 0.97
C ALA A 283 -11.41 -2.83 0.64
N PRO A 284 -10.42 -2.54 1.52
CA PRO A 284 -9.37 -1.57 1.21
C PRO A 284 -8.49 -1.99 0.03
N VAL A 285 -8.18 -3.29 -0.11
CA VAL A 285 -7.36 -3.78 -1.24
C VAL A 285 -8.11 -3.62 -2.55
N THR A 286 -9.40 -3.96 -2.56
CA THR A 286 -10.26 -3.82 -3.75
C THR A 286 -10.41 -2.36 -4.16
N GLU A 287 -10.53 -1.46 -3.18
CA GLU A 287 -10.55 -0.01 -3.39
C GLU A 287 -9.25 0.49 -4.03
N VAL A 288 -8.08 0.10 -3.48
CA VAL A 288 -6.77 0.48 -4.04
C VAL A 288 -6.62 -0.03 -5.47
N VAL A 289 -6.95 -1.29 -5.74
CA VAL A 289 -6.83 -1.82 -7.11
C VAL A 289 -7.81 -1.15 -8.05
N GLY A 290 -9.03 -0.88 -7.61
CA GLY A 290 -10.00 -0.10 -8.38
C GLY A 290 -9.49 1.30 -8.71
N ALA A 291 -8.93 2.00 -7.72
CA ALA A 291 -8.30 3.31 -7.89
C ALA A 291 -7.12 3.27 -8.87
N ILE A 292 -6.25 2.26 -8.78
CA ILE A 292 -5.15 2.08 -9.74
C ILE A 292 -5.71 1.82 -11.15
N ALA A 293 -6.71 0.95 -11.28
CA ALA A 293 -7.29 0.59 -12.57
C ALA A 293 -8.00 1.77 -13.26
N VAL A 294 -8.75 2.62 -12.53
CA VAL A 294 -9.32 3.85 -13.13
C VAL A 294 -8.23 4.79 -13.61
N VAL A 295 -7.12 4.91 -12.88
CA VAL A 295 -6.00 5.74 -13.29
C VAL A 295 -5.32 5.20 -14.54
N VAL A 296 -5.01 3.90 -14.56
CA VAL A 296 -4.42 3.23 -15.74
C VAL A 296 -5.35 3.37 -16.96
N GLY A 297 -6.65 3.13 -16.80
CA GLY A 297 -7.62 3.30 -17.87
C GLY A 297 -7.68 4.74 -18.40
N ALA A 298 -7.59 5.74 -17.51
CA ALA A 298 -7.55 7.15 -17.89
C ALA A 298 -6.25 7.52 -18.64
N VAL A 299 -5.10 6.97 -18.22
CA VAL A 299 -3.82 7.16 -18.92
C VAL A 299 -3.88 6.54 -20.31
N VAL A 300 -4.38 5.30 -20.45
CA VAL A 300 -4.54 4.64 -21.77
C VAL A 300 -5.47 5.44 -22.67
N LEU A 301 -6.60 5.94 -22.14
CA LEU A 301 -7.49 6.85 -22.89
C LEU A 301 -6.78 8.13 -23.36
N SER A 302 -5.76 8.57 -22.62
CA SER A 302 -5.04 9.81 -22.91
C SER A 302 -4.11 9.74 -24.10
N ASP A 303 -3.58 8.56 -24.39
CA ASP A 303 -2.68 8.36 -25.52
C ASP A 303 -3.41 8.54 -26.86
N ASP A 304 -4.69 8.15 -26.95
CA ASP A 304 -5.47 8.25 -28.19
C ASP A 304 -6.35 9.50 -28.26
N LEU A 305 -6.95 9.92 -27.15
CA LEU A 305 -7.83 11.10 -27.10
C LEU A 305 -7.03 12.34 -26.73
N ARG A 306 -6.05 12.73 -27.55
CA ARG A 306 -5.10 13.82 -27.22
C ARG A 306 -5.74 15.10 -26.65
N ALA A 307 -6.91 15.49 -27.14
CA ALA A 307 -7.63 16.69 -26.68
C ALA A 307 -8.41 16.51 -25.36
N PHE A 308 -8.88 15.30 -25.05
CA PHE A 308 -9.82 15.05 -23.93
C PHE A 308 -9.22 14.19 -22.82
N GLY A 309 -8.23 13.38 -23.17
CA GLY A 309 -7.60 12.40 -22.31
C GLY A 309 -6.84 12.99 -21.13
N PRO A 310 -5.90 13.93 -21.34
CA PRO A 310 -5.19 14.54 -20.23
C PRO A 310 -6.12 15.25 -19.21
N PRO A 311 -7.12 16.05 -19.64
CA PRO A 311 -8.18 16.55 -18.74
C PRO A 311 -8.96 15.42 -18.03
N PHE A 312 -9.27 14.32 -18.71
CA PHE A 312 -9.96 13.17 -18.14
C PHE A 312 -9.12 12.46 -17.05
N THR A 313 -7.80 12.37 -17.23
CA THR A 313 -6.88 11.85 -16.21
C THR A 313 -6.85 12.76 -14.99
N ILE A 314 -6.79 14.08 -15.18
CA ILE A 314 -6.86 15.05 -14.08
C ILE A 314 -8.20 14.94 -13.35
N LEU A 315 -9.32 14.82 -14.08
CA LEU A 315 -10.64 14.66 -13.50
C LEU A 315 -10.76 13.35 -12.70
N THR A 316 -10.20 12.26 -13.21
CA THR A 316 -10.13 10.97 -12.49
C THR A 316 -9.34 11.13 -11.19
N ALA A 317 -8.18 11.81 -11.25
CA ALA A 317 -7.36 12.08 -10.07
C ALA A 317 -8.08 12.97 -9.04
N ALA A 318 -8.73 14.04 -9.51
CA ALA A 318 -9.52 14.95 -8.68
C ALA A 318 -10.71 14.23 -8.03
N SER A 319 -11.34 13.30 -8.75
CA SER A 319 -12.44 12.48 -8.22
C SER A 319 -11.95 11.55 -7.10
N LEU A 320 -10.80 10.91 -7.26
CA LEU A 320 -10.18 10.09 -6.21
C LEU A 320 -9.77 10.93 -4.98
N ILE A 321 -9.23 12.13 -5.18
CA ILE A 321 -8.95 13.07 -4.08
C ILE A 321 -10.25 13.51 -3.40
N GLY A 322 -11.31 13.80 -4.17
CA GLY A 322 -12.63 14.13 -3.65
C GLY A 322 -13.18 13.01 -2.75
N LEU A 323 -13.07 11.76 -3.18
CA LEU A 323 -13.44 10.59 -2.37
C LEU A 323 -12.63 10.48 -1.08
N SER A 324 -11.36 10.91 -1.08
CA SER A 324 -10.51 10.89 0.11
C SER A 324 -10.78 12.03 1.12
N VAL A 325 -11.30 13.17 0.65
CA VAL A 325 -11.49 14.39 1.44
C VAL A 325 -12.93 14.55 1.92
N VAL A 326 -13.90 14.22 1.08
CA VAL A 326 -15.30 14.50 1.36
C VAL A 326 -15.88 13.37 2.22
N PRO A 327 -16.49 13.68 3.38
CA PRO A 327 -17.11 12.70 4.27
C PRO A 327 -18.47 12.20 3.73
N PHE A 328 -18.57 11.91 2.42
CA PHE A 328 -19.81 11.42 1.81
C PHE A 328 -20.18 10.00 2.27
N VAL A 329 -19.20 9.27 2.81
CA VAL A 329 -19.32 7.94 3.38
C VAL A 329 -18.53 7.98 4.69
N GLU A 330 -18.95 7.25 5.73
CA GLU A 330 -18.17 7.01 6.96
C GLU A 330 -16.91 6.19 6.63
N LEU A 331 -16.05 6.73 5.77
CA LEU A 331 -14.78 6.14 5.38
C LEU A 331 -13.87 6.21 6.60
N GLY A 332 -13.45 5.04 7.04
CA GLY A 332 -12.43 4.94 8.07
C GLY A 332 -11.14 5.62 7.60
N VAL A 333 -10.30 6.02 8.57
CA VAL A 333 -8.99 6.65 8.28
C VAL A 333 -8.15 5.81 7.29
N GLY A 334 -8.34 4.49 7.26
CA GLY A 334 -7.67 3.57 6.33
C GLY A 334 -8.01 3.77 4.86
N ASP A 335 -9.27 4.10 4.51
CA ASP A 335 -9.71 4.21 3.10
C ASP A 335 -9.18 5.47 2.44
N ARG A 336 -9.15 6.55 3.23
CA ARG A 336 -8.59 7.84 2.80
C ARG A 336 -7.13 7.70 2.41
N ILE A 337 -6.37 6.84 3.08
CA ILE A 337 -4.96 6.60 2.74
C ILE A 337 -4.82 5.74 1.48
N ALA A 338 -5.82 4.93 1.16
CA ALA A 338 -5.78 3.91 0.11
C ALA A 338 -5.92 4.52 -1.31
N THR A 339 -6.80 5.51 -1.48
CA THR A 339 -7.08 6.15 -2.77
C THR A 339 -6.10 7.27 -3.15
N LEU A 340 -5.36 7.79 -2.17
CA LEU A 340 -4.45 8.91 -2.35
C LEU A 340 -3.23 8.59 -3.22
N PRO A 341 -2.45 7.51 -3.00
CA PRO A 341 -1.29 7.22 -3.84
C PRO A 341 -1.66 7.06 -5.32
N PRO A 342 -2.72 6.30 -5.71
CA PRO A 342 -3.15 6.24 -7.10
C PRO A 342 -3.55 7.60 -7.68
N ALA A 343 -4.27 8.43 -6.91
CA ALA A 343 -4.63 9.78 -7.35
C ALA A 343 -3.41 10.67 -7.58
N VAL A 344 -2.41 10.58 -6.71
CA VAL A 344 -1.16 11.31 -6.83
C VAL A 344 -0.35 10.85 -8.05
N VAL A 345 -0.30 9.55 -8.30
CA VAL A 345 0.28 8.97 -9.53
C VAL A 345 -0.46 9.47 -10.77
N ALA A 346 -1.79 9.51 -10.73
CA ALA A 346 -2.61 10.04 -11.82
C ALA A 346 -2.31 11.52 -12.11
N LEU A 347 -2.16 12.35 -11.07
CA LEU A 347 -1.71 13.74 -11.24
C LEU A 347 -0.31 13.81 -11.85
N GLN A 348 0.61 12.94 -11.42
CA GLN A 348 1.98 12.89 -11.94
C GLN A 348 2.04 12.59 -13.43
N PHE A 349 1.12 11.80 -13.97
CA PHE A 349 1.04 11.54 -15.41
C PHE A 349 0.15 12.54 -16.14
N GLY A 350 -1.02 12.85 -15.59
CA GLY A 350 -2.02 13.71 -16.21
C GLY A 350 -1.58 15.16 -16.31
N VAL A 351 -1.02 15.74 -15.24
CA VAL A 351 -0.64 17.15 -15.21
C VAL A 351 0.49 17.45 -16.21
N PRO A 352 1.63 16.74 -16.21
CA PRO A 352 2.68 16.97 -17.21
C PRO A 352 2.19 16.77 -18.64
N THR A 353 1.43 15.70 -18.92
CA THR A 353 0.94 15.42 -20.27
C THR A 353 -0.04 16.49 -20.75
N THR A 354 -0.94 16.94 -19.87
CA THR A 354 -1.86 18.05 -20.15
C THR A 354 -1.07 19.33 -20.44
N LEU A 355 -0.08 19.62 -19.60
CA LEU A 355 0.74 20.80 -19.76
C LEU A 355 1.57 20.72 -21.03
N VAL A 356 2.23 19.61 -21.39
CA VAL A 356 2.95 19.48 -22.68
C VAL A 356 2.00 19.75 -23.84
N TYR A 357 0.85 19.08 -23.85
CA TYR A 357 -0.13 19.19 -24.93
C TYR A 357 -0.60 20.64 -25.15
N TYR A 358 -0.90 21.37 -24.07
CA TYR A 358 -1.29 22.78 -24.17
C TYR A 358 -0.09 23.75 -24.20
N ALA A 359 1.11 23.32 -23.79
CA ALA A 359 2.35 24.09 -23.80
C ALA A 359 3.16 23.95 -25.09
N GLU A 360 2.76 23.12 -26.05
CA GLU A 360 3.19 23.32 -27.44
C GLU A 360 2.88 24.75 -27.93
N GLN A 361 2.00 25.49 -27.24
CA GLN A 361 1.81 26.95 -27.39
C GLN A 361 2.46 27.83 -26.30
N GLY A 362 2.96 27.27 -25.18
CA GLY A 362 3.40 27.99 -23.97
C GLY A 362 4.86 27.81 -23.52
N GLY A 363 5.59 26.81 -24.05
CA GLY A 363 7.02 26.61 -23.83
C GLY A 363 7.46 26.48 -22.36
N ILE A 364 8.67 26.97 -22.06
CA ILE A 364 9.37 26.88 -20.76
C ILE A 364 8.57 27.54 -19.62
N ALA A 365 7.70 28.50 -19.95
CA ALA A 365 6.89 29.19 -18.96
C ALA A 365 5.94 28.22 -18.23
N THR A 366 5.34 27.27 -18.96
CA THR A 366 4.40 26.32 -18.37
C THR A 366 5.09 25.33 -17.41
N SER A 367 6.30 24.86 -17.76
CA SER A 367 7.07 23.96 -16.89
C SER A 367 7.57 24.68 -15.63
N ALA A 368 8.04 25.92 -15.78
CA ALA A 368 8.51 26.75 -14.67
C ALA A 368 7.37 27.12 -13.70
N VAL A 369 6.18 27.46 -14.22
CA VAL A 369 4.99 27.75 -13.40
C VAL A 369 4.57 26.50 -12.62
N THR A 370 4.54 25.33 -13.27
CA THR A 370 4.15 24.07 -12.62
C THR A 370 5.12 23.67 -11.52
N TRP A 371 6.43 23.79 -11.80
CA TRP A 371 7.46 23.55 -10.80
C TRP A 371 7.32 24.51 -9.61
N SER A 372 7.10 25.80 -9.89
CA SER A 372 6.95 26.84 -8.86
C SER A 372 5.70 26.63 -8.00
N ILE A 373 4.58 26.24 -8.59
CA ILE A 373 3.36 25.84 -7.87
C ILE A 373 3.67 24.65 -6.95
N GLY A 374 4.38 23.63 -7.45
CA GLY A 374 4.78 22.48 -6.65
C GLY A 374 5.62 22.87 -5.43
N VAL A 375 6.64 23.71 -5.63
CA VAL A 375 7.46 24.22 -4.52
C VAL A 375 6.62 25.03 -3.53
N ALA A 376 5.74 25.91 -4.02
CA ALA A 376 4.87 26.70 -3.17
C ALA A 376 3.94 25.81 -2.32
N LEU A 377 3.37 24.75 -2.89
CA LEU A 377 2.55 23.79 -2.16
C LEU A 377 3.36 23.06 -1.08
N ILE A 378 4.60 22.64 -1.37
CA ILE A 378 5.49 22.04 -0.35
C ILE A 378 5.77 23.04 0.78
N VAL A 379 6.03 24.31 0.47
CA VAL A 379 6.27 25.37 1.47
C VAL A 379 5.03 25.64 2.32
N VAL A 380 3.85 25.67 1.69
CA VAL A 380 2.56 25.85 2.37
C VAL A 380 2.27 24.65 3.29
N ALA A 381 2.48 23.42 2.82
CA ALA A 381 2.36 22.22 3.65
C ALA A 381 3.33 22.24 4.83
N ALA A 382 4.57 22.62 4.57
CA ALA A 382 5.63 22.77 5.57
C ALA A 382 5.32 23.81 6.65
N SER A 383 4.48 24.80 6.37
CA SER A 383 4.11 25.85 7.31
C SER A 383 3.15 25.38 8.42
N GLY A 384 2.57 24.18 8.30
CA GLY A 384 1.61 23.64 9.27
C GLY A 384 0.25 24.35 9.30
N ARG A 385 0.02 25.33 8.40
CA ARG A 385 -1.20 26.15 8.36
C ARG A 385 -2.38 25.48 7.67
N VAL A 386 -2.17 24.35 6.99
CA VAL A 386 -3.21 23.67 6.19
C VAL A 386 -3.59 22.33 6.82
N ARG A 387 -4.91 22.10 6.97
CA ARG A 387 -5.44 20.79 7.34
C ARG A 387 -5.18 19.81 6.21
N GLY A 388 -4.52 18.69 6.51
CA GLY A 388 -4.08 17.74 5.50
C GLY A 388 -2.73 18.11 4.86
N ALA A 389 -1.79 18.68 5.62
CA ALA A 389 -0.43 18.96 5.17
C ALA A 389 0.24 17.82 4.36
N PRO A 390 0.11 16.52 4.70
CA PRO A 390 0.69 15.43 3.90
C PRO A 390 0.18 15.38 2.46
N LEU A 391 -1.09 15.75 2.24
CA LEU A 391 -1.70 15.77 0.92
C LEU A 391 -1.18 16.92 0.05
N VAL A 392 -1.10 18.09 0.65
CA VAL A 392 -0.56 19.29 0.00
C VAL A 392 0.93 19.09 -0.31
N GLU A 393 1.65 18.42 0.58
CA GLU A 393 3.07 18.05 0.40
C GLU A 393 3.24 17.04 -0.75
N ALA A 394 2.40 16.01 -0.83
CA ALA A 394 2.42 15.03 -1.92
C ALA A 394 2.07 15.66 -3.28
N ALA A 395 1.02 16.48 -3.34
CA ALA A 395 0.62 17.21 -4.54
C ALA A 395 1.72 18.17 -4.99
N GLY A 396 2.35 18.86 -4.04
CA GLY A 396 3.49 19.73 -4.29
C GLY A 396 4.68 18.96 -4.86
N ALA A 397 5.07 17.84 -4.24
CA ALA A 397 6.16 16.99 -4.73
C ALA A 397 5.94 16.50 -6.15
N VAL A 398 4.71 16.08 -6.48
CA VAL A 398 4.33 15.67 -7.83
C VAL A 398 4.44 16.82 -8.83
N ALA A 399 3.89 18.00 -8.51
CA ALA A 399 3.99 19.16 -9.38
C ALA A 399 5.44 19.60 -9.59
N THR A 400 6.30 19.49 -8.57
CA THR A 400 7.74 19.81 -8.70
C THR A 400 8.47 18.79 -9.57
N VAL A 401 8.28 17.47 -9.37
CA VAL A 401 8.91 16.43 -10.21
C VAL A 401 8.40 16.49 -11.65
N GLY A 402 7.09 16.63 -11.83
CA GLY A 402 6.46 16.79 -13.14
C GLY A 402 6.94 18.04 -13.88
N GLY A 403 7.00 19.19 -13.20
CA GLY A 403 7.51 20.44 -13.77
C GLY A 403 8.98 20.36 -14.19
N ALA A 404 9.81 19.62 -13.44
CA ALA A 404 11.20 19.39 -13.79
C ALA A 404 11.34 18.48 -15.04
N ALA A 405 10.54 17.41 -15.12
CA ALA A 405 10.53 16.51 -16.28
C ALA A 405 10.06 17.23 -17.55
N LEU A 406 9.01 18.04 -17.44
CA LEU A 406 8.50 18.91 -18.51
C LEU A 406 9.58 19.80 -19.14
N THR A 407 10.45 20.37 -18.30
CA THR A 407 11.54 21.24 -18.74
C THR A 407 12.51 20.49 -19.68
N GLY A 408 12.69 19.18 -19.52
CA GLY A 408 13.59 18.41 -20.39
C GLY A 408 12.97 17.84 -21.64
N ALA A 409 11.65 17.73 -21.70
CA ALA A 409 10.97 17.48 -22.96
C ALA A 409 11.17 18.67 -23.92
N GLN A 410 11.29 19.89 -23.39
CA GLN A 410 11.44 21.11 -24.18
C GLN A 410 12.90 21.55 -24.39
N VAL A 411 13.78 21.31 -23.40
CA VAL A 411 15.21 21.60 -23.47
C VAL A 411 15.99 20.31 -23.24
N THR A 412 16.30 19.62 -24.32
CA THR A 412 16.87 18.26 -24.35
C THR A 412 18.07 18.09 -23.43
N GLY A 413 18.93 19.11 -23.26
CA GLY A 413 20.10 19.03 -22.38
C GLY A 413 19.85 19.33 -20.88
N LEU A 414 18.81 20.10 -20.53
CA LEU A 414 18.66 20.62 -19.15
C LEU A 414 17.73 19.80 -18.27
N GLY A 415 16.70 19.15 -18.82
CA GLY A 415 15.71 18.56 -17.92
C GLY A 415 16.09 17.24 -17.25
N PRO A 416 16.95 16.36 -17.80
CA PRO A 416 17.45 15.23 -17.01
C PRO A 416 18.22 15.72 -15.77
N ILE A 417 18.97 16.84 -15.91
CA ILE A 417 19.68 17.49 -14.80
C ILE A 417 18.68 18.12 -13.83
N ALA A 418 17.70 18.89 -14.31
CA ALA A 418 16.69 19.53 -13.46
C ALA A 418 15.84 18.50 -12.69
N GLY A 419 15.48 17.39 -13.33
CA GLY A 419 14.78 16.26 -12.73
C GLY A 419 15.61 15.58 -11.64
N LEU A 420 16.90 15.32 -11.90
CA LEU A 420 17.85 14.80 -10.90
C LEU A 420 18.01 15.74 -9.71
N VAL A 421 18.26 17.03 -9.95
CA VAL A 421 18.42 18.04 -8.89
C VAL A 421 17.15 18.13 -8.04
N THR A 422 15.98 18.14 -8.66
CA THR A 422 14.69 18.16 -7.97
C THR A 422 14.50 16.91 -7.12
N ALA A 423 14.77 15.73 -7.67
CA ALA A 423 14.63 14.46 -6.97
C ALA A 423 15.59 14.38 -5.75
N VAL A 424 16.85 14.77 -5.91
CA VAL A 424 17.84 14.85 -4.81
C VAL A 424 17.39 15.86 -3.75
N ALA A 425 16.89 17.03 -4.15
CA ALA A 425 16.39 18.04 -3.22
C ALA A 425 15.19 17.52 -2.39
N LEU A 426 14.27 16.77 -3.00
CA LEU A 426 13.16 16.13 -2.30
C LEU A 426 13.63 15.04 -1.33
N VAL A 427 14.59 14.19 -1.73
CA VAL A 427 15.22 13.22 -0.83
C VAL A 427 15.87 13.92 0.37
N ALA A 428 16.66 14.96 0.11
CA ALA A 428 17.33 15.74 1.14
C ALA A 428 16.33 16.39 2.09
N ALA A 429 15.25 16.99 1.57
CA ALA A 429 14.20 17.57 2.37
C ALA A 429 13.43 16.53 3.21
N GLY A 430 13.29 15.31 2.69
CA GLY A 430 12.67 14.18 3.37
C GLY A 430 13.50 13.55 4.50
N THR A 431 14.77 13.94 4.65
CA THR A 431 15.58 13.53 5.81
C THR A 431 15.14 14.20 7.12
N ARG A 432 14.30 15.25 7.04
CA ARG A 432 13.75 15.93 8.21
C ARG A 432 12.66 15.06 8.88
N PRO A 433 12.59 15.03 10.23
CA PRO A 433 11.57 14.29 10.95
C PRO A 433 10.15 14.66 10.48
N GLY A 434 9.32 13.65 10.20
CA GLY A 434 7.92 13.83 9.78
C GLY A 434 7.69 14.04 8.28
N ARG A 435 8.73 14.05 7.44
CA ARG A 435 8.62 14.33 5.98
C ARG A 435 8.94 13.14 5.08
N VAL A 436 8.49 11.94 5.49
CA VAL A 436 8.77 10.69 4.78
C VAL A 436 8.26 10.71 3.33
N LEU A 437 7.14 11.40 3.08
CA LEU A 437 6.57 11.51 1.74
C LEU A 437 7.51 12.20 0.75
N LEU A 438 8.24 13.25 1.16
CA LEU A 438 9.23 13.90 0.28
C LEU A 438 10.37 12.95 -0.10
N SER A 439 10.82 12.13 0.84
CA SER A 439 11.85 11.12 0.58
C SER A 439 11.35 10.05 -0.40
N LEU A 440 10.10 9.62 -0.25
CA LEU A 440 9.45 8.68 -1.17
C LEU A 440 9.37 9.26 -2.59
N PHE A 441 8.82 10.47 -2.75
CA PHE A 441 8.71 11.11 -4.07
C PHE A 441 10.06 11.47 -4.69
N GLY A 442 11.04 11.88 -3.88
CA GLY A 442 12.41 12.07 -4.34
C GLY A 442 13.03 10.76 -4.84
N SER A 443 12.78 9.64 -4.17
CA SER A 443 13.27 8.32 -4.59
C SER A 443 12.60 7.84 -5.88
N ILE A 444 11.29 8.03 -6.02
CA ILE A 444 10.55 7.77 -7.28
C ILE A 444 11.10 8.66 -8.40
N GLY A 445 11.34 9.95 -8.10
CA GLY A 445 11.94 10.90 -9.03
C GLY A 445 13.33 10.43 -9.50
N LEU A 446 14.18 9.92 -8.61
CA LEU A 446 15.47 9.34 -8.98
C LEU A 446 15.33 8.10 -9.85
N LEU A 447 14.40 7.19 -9.51
CA LEU A 447 14.15 5.97 -10.27
C LEU A 447 13.77 6.27 -11.73
N ILE A 448 13.02 7.34 -11.96
CA ILE A 448 12.59 7.77 -13.30
C ILE A 448 13.70 8.56 -14.01
N ASN A 449 14.30 9.55 -13.33
CA ASN A 449 15.21 10.50 -13.97
C ASN A 449 16.64 9.95 -14.17
N VAL A 450 17.10 9.01 -13.33
CA VAL A 450 18.45 8.42 -13.48
C VAL A 450 18.58 7.62 -14.78
N PRO A 451 17.71 6.62 -15.07
CA PRO A 451 17.79 5.88 -16.34
C PRO A 451 17.64 6.78 -17.55
N TRP A 452 16.76 7.79 -17.47
CA TRP A 452 16.55 8.74 -18.55
C TRP A 452 17.78 9.62 -18.81
N ALA A 453 18.40 10.18 -17.76
CA ALA A 453 19.63 10.94 -17.87
C ALA A 453 20.79 10.09 -18.42
N ILE A 454 20.86 8.82 -18.01
CA ILE A 454 21.83 7.87 -18.54
C ILE A 454 21.64 7.66 -20.04
N GLY A 455 20.40 7.36 -20.47
CA GLY A 455 20.09 7.18 -21.89
C GLY A 455 20.39 8.43 -22.73
N HIS A 456 20.22 9.61 -22.16
CA HIS A 456 20.48 10.88 -22.83
C HIS A 456 21.98 11.23 -22.91
N PHE A 457 22.71 11.20 -21.79
CA PHE A 457 24.11 11.65 -21.72
C PHE A 457 25.14 10.60 -22.14
N PHE A 458 24.77 9.31 -22.13
CA PHE A 458 25.68 8.21 -22.47
C PHE A 458 25.13 7.33 -23.60
N PRO A 459 24.91 7.88 -24.81
CA PRO A 459 24.47 7.09 -25.95
C PRO A 459 25.51 6.01 -26.30
N GLY A 460 25.10 4.75 -26.44
CA GLY A 460 25.94 3.62 -26.87
C GLY A 460 25.43 2.24 -26.42
N GLU A 461 25.49 1.26 -27.33
CA GLU A 461 24.85 -0.08 -27.24
C GLU A 461 25.28 -0.98 -26.06
N GLY A 462 26.30 -0.61 -25.27
CA GLY A 462 26.79 -1.40 -24.13
C GLY A 462 26.79 -0.72 -22.77
N ARG A 463 26.45 0.58 -22.70
CA ARG A 463 26.60 1.36 -21.45
C ARG A 463 25.36 1.32 -20.56
N ALA A 464 24.18 1.21 -21.15
CA ALA A 464 22.92 1.15 -20.41
C ALA A 464 22.82 -0.06 -19.45
N PRO A 465 23.17 -1.30 -19.84
CA PRO A 465 23.12 -2.44 -18.91
C PRO A 465 24.10 -2.31 -17.74
N LEU A 466 25.30 -1.76 -18.00
CA LEU A 466 26.35 -1.58 -16.99
C LEU A 466 25.97 -0.47 -16.00
N LEU A 467 25.35 0.61 -16.48
CA LEU A 467 24.85 1.69 -15.64
C LEU A 467 23.59 1.31 -14.86
N ILE A 468 22.73 0.43 -15.40
CA ILE A 468 21.62 -0.19 -14.67
C ILE A 468 22.15 -1.09 -13.54
N ALA A 469 23.21 -1.87 -13.80
CA ALA A 469 23.86 -2.69 -12.77
C ALA A 469 24.49 -1.83 -11.67
N VAL A 470 25.22 -0.76 -12.03
CA VAL A 470 25.82 0.19 -11.08
C VAL A 470 24.74 0.94 -10.29
N SER A 471 23.67 1.38 -10.94
CA SER A 471 22.49 1.98 -10.30
C SER A 471 21.87 1.02 -9.28
N GLY A 472 21.69 -0.25 -9.66
CA GLY A 472 21.23 -1.30 -8.76
C GLY A 472 22.11 -1.40 -7.51
N VAL A 473 23.43 -1.52 -7.68
CA VAL A 473 24.41 -1.57 -6.58
C VAL A 473 24.37 -0.30 -5.72
N LEU A 474 24.14 0.87 -6.31
CA LEU A 474 24.03 2.13 -5.58
C LEU A 474 22.75 2.19 -4.73
N ILE A 475 21.61 1.79 -5.30
CA ILE A 475 20.32 1.70 -4.59
C ILE A 475 20.42 0.71 -3.42
N VAL A 476 21.08 -0.43 -3.65
CA VAL A 476 21.41 -1.43 -2.63
C VAL A 476 22.21 -0.81 -1.49
N ALA A 477 23.28 -0.08 -1.81
CA ALA A 477 24.16 0.54 -0.82
C ALA A 477 23.43 1.60 0.00
N VAL A 478 22.59 2.42 -0.65
CA VAL A 478 21.77 3.43 0.03
C VAL A 478 20.72 2.78 0.93
N ALA A 479 20.04 1.73 0.48
CA ALA A 479 19.09 0.97 1.29
C ALA A 479 19.77 0.35 2.52
N ALA A 480 20.98 -0.20 2.38
CA ALA A 480 21.77 -0.73 3.48
C ALA A 480 22.22 0.37 4.47
N LEU A 481 22.61 1.55 3.97
CA LEU A 481 22.97 2.70 4.79
C LEU A 481 21.77 3.25 5.59
N LEU A 482 20.60 3.32 4.96
CA LEU A 482 19.34 3.74 5.61
C LEU A 482 18.86 2.72 6.65
N ALA A 483 19.00 1.42 6.35
CA ALA A 483 18.70 0.37 7.32
C ALA A 483 19.60 0.49 8.55
N ARG A 484 20.90 0.78 8.37
CA ARG A 484 21.85 1.00 9.47
C ARG A 484 21.58 2.27 10.28
N SER A 485 21.08 3.34 9.65
CA SER A 485 20.76 4.59 10.36
C SER A 485 19.44 4.54 11.13
N SER A 486 18.55 3.60 10.80
CA SER A 486 17.25 3.44 11.48
C SER A 486 17.36 3.04 12.96
N ASP A 487 18.41 2.31 13.35
CA ASP A 487 18.66 1.96 14.76
C ASP A 487 19.17 3.15 15.58
N ARG A 488 19.92 4.06 14.94
CA ARG A 488 20.28 5.36 15.54
C ARG A 488 19.04 6.22 15.78
N PHE A 489 18.10 6.22 14.83
CA PHE A 489 16.84 6.96 14.90
C PHE A 489 15.90 6.43 16.01
N ARG A 490 15.82 5.10 16.18
CA ARG A 490 15.10 4.48 17.32
C ARG A 490 15.71 4.85 18.68
N THR A 491 17.04 4.98 18.73
CA THR A 491 17.76 5.35 19.95
C THR A 491 17.53 6.81 20.33
N GLU A 492 17.48 7.71 19.34
CA GLU A 492 17.13 9.12 19.54
C GLU A 492 15.66 9.29 19.96
N LEU A 493 14.71 8.63 19.31
CA LEU A 493 13.29 8.68 19.70
C LEU A 493 13.01 8.12 21.11
N ARG A 494 13.84 7.19 21.60
CA ARG A 494 13.77 6.69 22.98
C ARG A 494 14.34 7.68 24.00
N ARG A 495 15.34 8.49 23.63
CA ARG A 495 15.90 9.54 24.51
C ARG A 495 15.06 10.81 24.56
N SER A 496 14.28 11.09 23.52
CA SER A 496 13.42 12.28 23.43
C SER A 496 12.07 12.15 24.14
N ARG A 497 11.76 11.01 24.77
CA ARG A 497 10.61 10.91 25.66
C ARG A 497 11.03 11.49 27.01
N PRO A 498 10.59 12.70 27.40
CA PRO A 498 10.83 13.17 28.75
C PRO A 498 10.26 12.14 29.71
N ALA A 499 11.09 11.69 30.65
CA ALA A 499 10.61 11.08 31.86
C ALA A 499 9.87 12.20 32.60
N ASN A 500 8.54 12.27 32.42
CA ASN A 500 7.73 13.14 33.25
C ASN A 500 7.80 12.58 34.67
N ALA A 501 8.61 13.27 35.48
CA ALA A 501 8.26 13.65 36.84
C ALA A 501 7.00 14.52 36.83
#